data_AF-A0A845Z1Q7-F1
#
_entry.id   AF-A0A845Z1Q7-F1
#
_cell.length_a   1.000
_cell.length_b   1.000
_cell.length_c   1.000
_cell.angle_alpha   90.00
_cell.angle_beta   90.00
_cell.angle_gamma   90.00
#
_symmetry.space_group_name_H-M   'P 1'
#
loop_
_entity.id
_entity.type
_entity.pdbx_description
1 polymer ?
#
loop_
_entity_poly.entity_id
_entity_poly.type
_entity_poly.pdbx_seq_one_letter_code
_entity_poly.pdbx_strand_id
1 'polypeptide(L)' 'MDVEELLMRYASGERDFGDVDLSGIDLSNAELSDAKFMYANFFGTKLINANLTNTKWDTALL' A
#
# COMPACT_ATOMS: atom_id res chain seq x y z
N MET A 1 -2.22 9.83 -1.88
CA MET A 1 -1.02 9.42 -2.66
C MET A 1 -1.53 8.69 -3.89
N ASP A 2 -0.95 8.91 -5.06
CA ASP A 2 -1.31 8.14 -6.26
C ASP A 2 -0.44 6.88 -6.44
N VAL A 3 -0.72 6.10 -7.48
CA VAL A 3 -0.02 4.85 -7.75
C VAL A 3 1.44 5.11 -8.12
N GLU A 4 1.71 6.08 -8.99
CA GLU A 4 3.08 6.40 -9.40
C GLU A 4 3.95 6.82 -8.20
N GLU A 5 3.43 7.69 -7.33
CA GLU A 5 4.12 8.16 -6.13
C GLU A 5 4.43 7.01 -5.17
N LEU A 6 3.46 6.13 -4.89
CA LEU A 6 3.67 4.96 -4.03
C LEU A 6 4.79 4.06 -4.58
N LEU A 7 4.73 3.74 -5.87
CA LEU A 7 5.68 2.82 -6.49
C LEU A 7 7.09 3.43 -6.60
N MET A 8 7.19 4.73 -6.88
CA MET A 8 8.48 5.43 -6.87
C MET A 8 9.13 5.42 -5.48
N ARG A 9 8.34 5.73 -4.44
CA ARG A 9 8.82 5.69 -3.05
C ARG A 9 9.25 4.28 -2.65
N TYR A 10 8.44 3.27 -2.97
CA TYR A 10 8.80 1.87 -2.72
C TYR A 10 10.10 1.45 -3.44
N ALA A 11 10.24 1.84 -4.72
CA ALA A 11 11.43 1.56 -5.53
C ALA A 11 12.70 2.25 -4.98
N SER A 12 12.54 3.38 -4.29
CA SER A 12 13.63 4.07 -3.59
C SER A 12 14.05 3.41 -2.27
N GLY A 13 13.35 2.35 -1.85
CA GLY A 13 13.63 1.60 -0.62
C GLY A 13 12.75 1.99 0.56
N GLU A 14 11.80 2.91 0.37
CA GLU A 14 10.84 3.24 1.41
C GLU A 14 9.90 2.05 1.68
N ARG A 15 9.64 1.79 2.96
CA ARG A 15 8.76 0.70 3.41
C ARG A 15 7.72 1.17 4.41
N ASP A 16 7.74 2.45 4.80
CA ASP A 16 6.78 3.00 5.73
C ASP A 16 5.80 3.90 4.99
N PHE A 17 4.57 3.44 4.88
CA PHE A 17 3.46 4.13 4.24
C PHE A 17 2.31 4.22 5.25
N GLY A 18 2.62 4.61 6.49
CA GLY A 18 1.60 4.86 7.50
C GLY A 18 0.73 6.09 7.16
N ASP A 19 -0.53 6.08 7.60
CA ASP A 19 -1.49 7.19 7.50
C ASP A 19 -1.76 7.72 6.07
N VAL A 20 -1.45 6.92 5.03
CA VAL A 20 -1.69 7.32 3.64
C VAL A 20 -3.12 6.98 3.20
N ASP A 21 -3.69 7.82 2.33
CA ASP A 21 -4.92 7.49 1.61
C ASP A 21 -4.58 6.82 0.28
N LEU A 22 -4.99 5.56 0.16
CA LEU A 22 -4.90 4.69 -1.02
C LEU A 22 -6.29 4.28 -1.51
N SER A 23 -7.35 4.98 -1.08
CA SER A 23 -8.71 4.61 -1.45
C SER A 23 -8.95 4.73 -2.96
N GLY A 24 -9.67 3.76 -3.51
CA GLY A 24 -10.10 3.72 -4.91
C GLY A 24 -9.00 3.48 -5.95
N ILE A 25 -7.74 3.31 -5.56
CA ILE A 25 -6.64 3.11 -6.52
C ILE A 25 -6.50 1.64 -6.95
N ASP A 26 -5.89 1.42 -8.11
CA ASP A 26 -5.58 0.10 -8.63
C ASP A 26 -4.10 -0.25 -8.40
N LEU A 27 -3.84 -1.13 -7.44
CA LEU A 27 -2.52 -1.70 -7.14
C LEU A 27 -2.40 -3.14 -7.64
N SER A 28 -3.15 -3.51 -8.67
CA SER A 28 -3.07 -4.85 -9.22
C SER A 28 -1.67 -5.15 -9.76
N ASN A 29 -1.13 -6.32 -9.38
CA ASN A 29 0.23 -6.78 -9.68
C ASN A 29 1.36 -5.92 -9.05
N ALA A 30 1.05 -5.07 -8.07
CA ALA A 30 2.07 -4.29 -7.37
C ALA A 30 2.96 -5.17 -6.48
N GLU A 31 4.25 -4.89 -6.47
CA GLU A 31 5.22 -5.48 -5.54
C GLU A 31 5.37 -4.56 -4.32
N LEU A 32 4.82 -4.96 -3.17
CA LEU A 32 4.80 -4.16 -1.94
C LEU A 32 5.20 -5.01 -0.72
N SER A 33 6.04 -6.03 -0.92
CA SER A 33 6.50 -6.88 0.16
C SER A 33 7.24 -6.09 1.25
N ASP A 34 7.07 -6.51 2.50
CA ASP A 34 7.66 -5.87 3.69
C ASP A 34 7.21 -4.41 3.94
N ALA A 35 6.25 -3.88 3.17
CA ALA A 35 5.71 -2.55 3.39
C ALA A 35 4.82 -2.48 4.64
N LYS A 36 4.85 -1.34 5.32
CA LYS A 36 4.03 -1.03 6.49
C LYS A 36 2.99 0.00 6.08
N PHE A 37 1.73 -0.34 6.29
CA PHE A 37 0.58 0.49 5.95
C PHE A 37 -0.29 0.76 7.18
N MET A 38 0.36 1.05 8.31
CA MET A 38 -0.33 1.32 9.58
C MET A 38 -1.28 2.50 9.39
N TYR A 39 -2.57 2.34 9.72
CA TYR A 39 -3.61 3.37 9.55
C TYR A 39 -3.89 3.84 8.11
N ALA A 40 -3.34 3.18 7.08
CA ALA A 40 -3.61 3.56 5.71
C ALA A 40 -5.06 3.22 5.30
N ASN A 41 -5.68 4.10 4.51
CA ASN A 41 -7.03 3.89 3.99
C ASN A 41 -6.98 3.09 2.68
N PHE A 42 -7.55 1.88 2.69
CA PHE A 42 -7.65 1.00 1.52
C PHE A 42 -9.07 0.87 0.96
N PHE A 43 -9.97 1.79 1.30
CA PHE A 43 -11.37 1.69 0.86
C PHE A 43 -11.45 1.65 -0.68
N GLY A 44 -11.93 0.53 -1.22
CA GLY A 44 -12.06 0.35 -2.67
C GLY A 44 -10.75 0.17 -3.44
N THR A 45 -9.61 0.01 -2.78
CA THR A 45 -8.33 -0.32 -3.43
C THR A 45 -8.39 -1.70 -4.07
N LYS A 46 -7.92 -1.85 -5.30
CA LYS A 46 -7.72 -3.16 -5.92
C LYS A 46 -6.31 -3.67 -5.64
N LEU A 47 -6.20 -4.90 -5.16
CA LEU A 47 -4.94 -5.57 -4.84
C LEU A 47 -4.79 -6.91 -5.59
N ILE A 48 -5.37 -7.02 -6.78
CA ILE A 48 -5.42 -8.27 -7.55
C ILE A 48 -3.98 -8.67 -7.92
N ASN A 49 -3.54 -9.87 -7.54
CA ASN A 49 -2.18 -10.37 -7.73
C ASN A 49 -1.06 -9.49 -7.13
N ALA A 50 -1.37 -8.58 -6.21
CA ALA A 50 -0.33 -7.79 -5.54
C ALA A 50 0.49 -8.69 -4.60
N ASN A 51 1.81 -8.55 -4.61
CA ASN A 51 2.68 -9.19 -3.63
C ASN A 51 2.70 -8.35 -2.35
N LEU A 52 1.97 -8.83 -1.34
CA LEU A 52 1.85 -8.22 -0.01
C LEU A 52 2.54 -9.09 1.05
N THR A 53 3.52 -9.91 0.65
CA THR A 53 4.22 -10.79 1.59
C THR A 53 4.84 -9.97 2.72
N ASN A 54 4.61 -10.38 3.97
CA ASN A 54 5.20 -9.77 5.17
C ASN A 54 4.85 -8.28 5.38
N THR A 55 3.78 -7.81 4.76
CA THR A 55 3.26 -6.46 4.98
C THR A 55 2.62 -6.32 6.35
N LYS A 56 2.70 -5.11 6.93
CA LYS A 56 2.09 -4.79 8.22
C LYS A 56 0.88 -3.87 8.04
N TRP A 57 -0.25 -4.31 8.56
CA TRP A 57 -1.53 -3.60 8.54
C TRP A 57 -2.02 -3.60 9.97
N ASP A 58 -1.96 -2.48 10.66
CA ASP A 58 -2.59 -2.38 11.98
C ASP A 58 -3.49 -1.15 12.05
N THR A 59 -4.67 -1.41 12.62
CA THR A 59 -5.93 -0.65 12.63
C THR A 59 -6.21 0.25 11.41
N ALA A 60 -6.64 -0.36 10.31
CA ALA A 60 -7.70 0.26 9.50
C ALA A 60 -9.01 0.12 10.30
N LEU A 61 -9.64 1.24 10.68
CA LEU A 61 -10.99 1.24 11.24
C LEU A 61 -11.91 0.47 10.28
N LEU A 62 -12.50 -0.63 10.77
CA LEU A 62 -13.58 -1.36 10.09
C LEU A 62 -14.82 -0.48 9.92
#